data_AF-X0XW53-F1
#
_entry.id   AF-X0XW53-F1
#
_cell.length_a   1.000
_cell.length_b   1.000
_cell.length_c   1.000
_cell.angle_alpha   90.00
_cell.angle_beta   90.00
_cell.angle_gamma   90.00
#
_symmetry.space_group_name_H-M   'P 1'
#
loop_
_entity.id
_entity.type
_entity.pdbx_description
1 polymer ?
#
loop_
_entity_poly.entity_id
_entity_poly.type
_entity_poly.pdbx_seq_one_letter_code
_entity_poly.pdbx_strand_id
1 'polypeptide(L)'
;MPEAQELRFGCGGYQGGIECFIDGCIDECAVWDKALTSSEITSLYNNGEGMIIDIASTPINTESSANLKIGAYKGTDNYFRGVIKEVRVYDSILPEKEIKNMSLHRLQDNAGITRIRVSSLDDVCCELARFWGTSNQIVVCGNDDYANGLAASALAGRLEAPLFFFDASSGLSKQIQSCIRSLGTGSALLVGSNSTVTSQLSGIGVSSTSLNDAKEVLTWMKNNGLPVDYIATCNAKDRTFGYAPKSS
;
A
#
# COMPACT_ATOMS: atom_id res chain seq x y z
N MET A 1 46.65 10.46 -8.99
CA MET A 1 45.35 11.15 -8.90
C MET A 1 44.32 10.06 -8.71
N PRO A 2 43.41 10.12 -7.72
CA PRO A 2 42.38 9.09 -7.61
C PRO A 2 41.49 9.20 -8.86
N GLU A 3 41.32 8.09 -9.58
CA GLU A 3 40.40 8.01 -10.71
C GLU A 3 39.01 8.48 -10.27
N ALA A 4 38.36 9.30 -11.10
CA ALA A 4 36.98 9.66 -10.90
C ALA A 4 36.13 8.37 -10.89
N GLN A 5 35.55 8.04 -9.73
CA GLN A 5 34.61 6.92 -9.65
C GLN A 5 33.31 7.32 -10.35
N GLU A 6 32.94 6.55 -11.36
CA GLU A 6 31.66 6.69 -12.06
C GLU A 6 30.50 6.33 -11.11
N LEU A 7 29.43 7.13 -11.12
CA LEU A 7 28.18 6.79 -10.45
C LEU A 7 27.51 5.65 -11.22
N ARG A 8 27.32 4.51 -10.56
CA ARG A 8 26.73 3.31 -11.17
C ARG A 8 25.44 2.92 -10.47
N PHE A 9 24.42 2.58 -11.25
CA PHE A 9 23.14 2.07 -10.77
C PHE A 9 23.04 0.58 -11.08
N GLY A 10 22.60 -0.20 -10.10
CA GLY A 10 22.32 -1.62 -10.31
C GLY A 10 23.55 -2.53 -10.49
N CYS A 11 24.75 -2.16 -9.99
CA CYS A 11 25.91 -3.07 -10.01
C CYS A 11 26.71 -3.08 -8.69
N GLY A 12 27.28 -4.24 -8.33
CA GLY A 12 28.07 -4.46 -7.11
C GLY A 12 29.60 -4.37 -7.24
N GLY A 13 30.16 -4.25 -8.46
CA GLY A 13 31.60 -4.20 -8.67
C GLY A 13 32.05 -3.85 -10.10
N TYR A 14 33.34 -3.51 -10.28
CA TYR A 14 33.93 -3.09 -11.56
C TYR A 14 34.20 -4.25 -12.55
N GLN A 15 34.15 -5.49 -12.06
CA GLN A 15 34.47 -6.68 -12.86
C GLN A 15 33.26 -7.03 -13.73
N GLY A 16 33.25 -6.56 -14.98
CA GLY A 16 32.11 -6.52 -15.91
C GLY A 16 31.50 -7.87 -16.38
N GLY A 17 31.33 -8.83 -15.49
CA GLY A 17 30.49 -10.01 -15.70
C GLY A 17 29.01 -9.70 -15.42
N ILE A 18 28.11 -10.39 -16.11
CA ILE A 18 26.65 -10.30 -15.96
C ILE A 18 26.17 -10.57 -14.52
N GLU A 19 26.96 -11.28 -13.72
CA GLU A 19 26.68 -11.61 -12.31
C GLU A 19 26.84 -10.41 -11.36
N CYS A 20 27.43 -9.31 -11.82
CA CYS A 20 27.67 -8.10 -11.02
C CYS A 20 26.52 -7.09 -11.11
N PHE A 21 25.50 -7.36 -11.93
CA PHE A 21 24.33 -6.50 -12.09
C PHE A 21 23.11 -7.11 -11.39
N ILE A 22 22.20 -6.26 -10.94
CA ILE A 22 20.94 -6.78 -10.41
C ILE A 22 20.17 -7.49 -11.53
N ASP A 23 19.66 -8.68 -11.24
CA ASP A 23 18.71 -9.36 -12.11
C ASP A 23 17.29 -8.89 -11.75
N GLY A 24 16.92 -7.71 -12.25
CA GLY A 24 15.65 -7.05 -11.93
C GLY A 24 15.44 -5.72 -12.65
N CYS A 25 14.23 -5.18 -12.57
CA CYS A 25 13.89 -3.86 -13.14
C CYS A 25 14.16 -2.74 -12.12
N ILE A 26 14.88 -1.70 -12.55
CA ILE A 26 15.03 -0.43 -11.82
C ILE A 26 14.06 0.56 -12.46
N ASP A 27 13.24 1.23 -11.64
CA ASP A 27 12.39 2.32 -12.06
C ASP A 27 12.49 3.49 -11.05
N GLU A 28 12.02 4.67 -11.45
CA GLU A 28 11.90 5.89 -10.63
C GLU A 28 13.21 6.39 -9.98
N CYS A 29 14.37 6.12 -10.60
CA CYS A 29 15.65 6.62 -10.10
C CYS A 29 15.90 8.08 -10.50
N ALA A 30 16.24 8.93 -9.53
CA ALA A 30 16.66 10.32 -9.75
C ALA A 30 17.93 10.65 -8.95
N VAL A 31 18.76 11.51 -9.53
CA VAL A 31 20.04 11.95 -8.95
C VAL A 31 20.04 13.46 -8.89
N TRP A 32 20.42 14.01 -7.74
CA TRP A 32 20.51 15.45 -7.54
C TRP A 32 21.95 15.82 -7.19
N ASP A 33 22.42 16.92 -7.75
CA ASP A 33 23.70 17.55 -7.43
C ASP A 33 23.62 18.49 -6.22
N LYS A 34 22.43 18.61 -5.61
CA LYS A 34 22.16 19.40 -4.41
C LYS A 34 21.43 18.60 -3.34
N ALA A 35 21.63 19.00 -2.09
CA ALA A 35 20.80 18.52 -0.98
C ALA A 35 19.37 19.05 -1.15
N LEU A 36 18.39 18.15 -1.11
CA LEU A 36 16.97 18.52 -1.17
C LEU A 36 16.47 18.96 0.20
N THR A 37 15.63 19.98 0.21
CA THR A 37 14.93 20.42 1.42
C THR A 37 13.74 19.51 1.74
N SER A 38 13.30 19.48 3.01
CA SER A 38 12.16 18.65 3.43
C SER A 38 10.88 18.93 2.64
N SER A 39 10.66 20.18 2.20
CA SER A 39 9.54 20.57 1.33
C SER A 39 9.69 20.06 -0.10
N GLU A 40 10.90 20.05 -0.66
CA GLU A 40 11.17 19.49 -1.99
C GLU A 40 11.02 17.97 -1.98
N ILE A 41 11.50 17.30 -0.93
CA ILE A 41 11.30 15.85 -0.71
C ILE A 41 9.81 15.52 -0.63
N THR A 42 9.06 16.30 0.15
CA THR A 42 7.60 16.13 0.29
C THR A 42 6.89 16.37 -1.05
N SER A 43 7.35 17.33 -1.85
CA SER A 43 6.79 17.61 -3.17
C SER A 43 7.12 16.52 -4.18
N LEU A 44 8.34 15.96 -4.16
CA LEU A 44 8.72 14.85 -5.04
C LEU A 44 7.95 13.57 -4.69
N TYR A 45 7.76 13.30 -3.41
CA TYR A 45 6.98 12.15 -2.93
C TYR A 45 5.48 12.28 -3.28
N ASN A 46 4.91 13.49 -3.13
CA ASN A 46 3.50 13.74 -3.39
C ASN A 46 3.17 13.91 -4.87
N ASN A 47 4.16 14.24 -5.72
CA ASN A 47 4.02 14.37 -7.17
C ASN A 47 4.52 13.11 -7.90
N GLY A 48 4.15 11.90 -7.45
CA GLY A 48 4.33 10.66 -8.22
C GLY A 48 3.61 10.64 -9.59
N GLU A 49 3.10 11.79 -10.04
CA GLU A 49 2.72 12.08 -11.41
C GLU A 49 3.54 13.29 -11.89
N GLY A 50 4.12 13.15 -13.09
CA GLY A 50 5.09 14.08 -13.66
C GLY A 50 4.78 15.57 -13.46
N MET A 51 5.83 16.32 -13.14
CA MET A 51 5.82 17.77 -12.99
C MET A 51 5.24 18.45 -14.23
N ILE A 52 4.18 19.24 -14.08
CA ILE A 52 3.75 20.19 -15.12
C ILE A 52 4.84 21.26 -15.19
N ILE A 53 5.57 21.29 -16.30
CA ILE A 53 6.47 22.39 -16.62
C ILE A 53 5.60 23.62 -16.90
N ASP A 54 5.76 24.66 -16.08
CA ASP A 54 5.11 25.96 -16.27
C ASP A 54 5.44 26.50 -17.67
N ILE A 55 4.42 26.70 -18.51
CA ILE A 55 4.52 27.22 -19.89
C ILE A 55 4.77 28.73 -19.82
N ALA A 56 5.97 29.09 -19.39
CA ALA A 56 6.47 30.45 -19.46
C ALA A 56 7.87 30.44 -20.07
N SER A 57 8.01 29.98 -21.32
CA SER A 57 9.07 30.51 -22.22
C SER A 57 9.14 29.99 -23.65
N THR A 58 8.32 29.04 -24.13
CA THR A 58 8.16 28.85 -25.60
C THR A 58 6.76 28.31 -25.94
N PRO A 59 5.87 29.09 -26.59
CA PRO A 59 4.69 28.49 -27.20
C PRO A 59 5.11 27.45 -28.25
N ILE A 60 4.32 26.38 -28.41
CA ILE A 60 4.42 25.51 -29.59
C ILE A 60 4.33 26.43 -30.81
N ASN A 61 5.31 26.39 -31.70
CA ASN A 61 5.33 27.26 -32.88
C ASN A 61 4.15 26.93 -33.81
N THR A 62 3.07 27.71 -33.71
CA THR A 62 1.85 27.58 -34.51
C THR A 62 1.94 28.31 -35.85
N GLU A 63 3.02 29.07 -36.09
CA GLU A 63 3.23 29.86 -37.31
C GLU A 63 4.02 29.10 -38.38
N SER A 64 4.59 27.95 -38.04
CA SER A 64 5.28 27.09 -38.99
C SER A 64 4.29 26.23 -39.78
N SER A 65 4.43 26.18 -41.10
CA SER A 65 3.73 25.20 -41.95
C SER A 65 4.27 23.77 -41.81
N ALA A 66 5.25 23.54 -40.93
CA ALA A 66 5.80 22.21 -40.66
C ALA A 66 4.92 21.43 -39.66
N ASN A 67 4.74 20.13 -39.92
CA ASN A 67 4.00 19.25 -39.01
C ASN A 67 4.67 19.20 -37.61
N LEU A 68 3.85 19.25 -36.55
CA LEU A 68 4.25 18.92 -35.19
C LEU A 68 4.79 17.49 -35.16
N LYS A 69 6.01 17.30 -34.66
CA LYS A 69 6.67 15.99 -34.54
C LYS A 69 6.80 15.63 -33.08
N ILE A 70 6.34 14.44 -32.72
CA ILE A 70 6.49 13.86 -31.39
C ILE A 70 7.48 12.71 -31.52
N GLY A 71 8.61 12.81 -30.81
CA GLY A 71 9.66 11.80 -30.89
C GLY A 71 10.59 11.91 -32.11
N ALA A 72 10.65 13.06 -32.81
CA ALA A 72 11.60 13.27 -33.90
C ALA A 72 12.07 14.73 -34.00
N TYR A 73 13.38 14.95 -34.19
CA TYR A 73 13.99 16.29 -34.26
C TYR A 73 14.09 16.83 -35.69
N LYS A 74 14.51 16.02 -36.68
CA LYS A 74 14.60 16.39 -38.12
C LYS A 74 14.84 15.15 -39.01
N GLY A 75 14.21 15.10 -40.19
CA GLY A 75 14.43 14.05 -41.20
C GLY A 75 13.94 12.65 -40.81
N THR A 76 14.33 11.64 -41.57
CA THR A 76 13.97 10.22 -41.38
C THR A 76 14.85 9.48 -40.39
N ASP A 77 15.97 10.05 -39.94
CA ASP A 77 17.04 9.28 -39.29
C ASP A 77 17.23 9.62 -37.81
N ASN A 78 16.61 10.71 -37.32
CA ASN A 78 16.75 11.19 -35.94
C ASN A 78 15.40 11.15 -35.20
N TYR A 79 14.86 9.94 -35.03
CA TYR A 79 13.64 9.68 -34.25
C TYR A 79 13.92 8.75 -33.07
N PHE A 80 13.06 8.82 -32.05
CA PHE A 80 13.09 7.94 -30.90
C PHE A 80 12.84 6.50 -31.33
N ARG A 81 13.85 5.63 -31.17
CA ARG A 81 13.79 4.21 -31.52
C ARG A 81 13.24 3.41 -30.34
N GLY A 82 11.94 3.60 -30.08
CA GLY A 82 11.22 2.95 -29.00
C GLY A 82 9.71 3.17 -29.12
N VAL A 83 8.97 2.70 -28.12
CA VAL A 83 7.51 2.87 -28.07
C VAL A 83 7.18 4.14 -27.30
N ILE A 84 6.58 5.12 -27.97
CA ILE A 84 6.00 6.29 -27.32
C ILE A 84 4.53 5.98 -27.03
N LYS A 85 4.15 5.98 -25.76
CA LYS A 85 2.78 5.75 -25.28
C LYS A 85 2.32 6.94 -24.44
N GLU A 86 1.01 7.03 -24.21
CA GLU A 86 0.38 8.03 -23.33
C GLU A 86 0.62 9.50 -23.74
N VAL A 87 0.65 9.77 -25.05
CA VAL A 87 0.77 11.15 -25.56
C VAL A 87 -0.61 11.75 -25.76
N ARG A 88 -0.90 12.84 -25.06
CA ARG A 88 -2.01 13.74 -25.36
C ARG A 88 -1.51 15.13 -25.70
N VAL A 89 -2.12 15.72 -26.72
CA VAL A 89 -1.91 17.10 -27.14
C VAL A 89 -3.26 17.81 -27.03
N TYR A 90 -3.29 18.92 -26.31
CA TYR A 90 -4.48 19.73 -26.10
C TYR A 90 -4.26 21.11 -26.71
N ASP A 91 -5.28 21.62 -27.38
CA ASP A 91 -5.35 22.98 -27.91
C ASP A 91 -6.00 23.96 -26.93
N SER A 92 -6.33 23.50 -25.71
CA SER A 92 -7.01 24.28 -24.68
C SER A 92 -6.51 23.94 -23.28
N ILE A 93 -6.73 24.85 -22.34
CA ILE A 93 -6.42 24.64 -20.92
C ILE A 93 -7.44 23.63 -20.37
N LEU A 94 -6.95 22.49 -19.90
CA LEU A 94 -7.80 21.49 -19.25
C LEU A 94 -8.21 21.95 -17.84
N PRO A 95 -9.49 21.78 -17.45
CA PRO A 95 -9.91 22.01 -16.08
C PRO A 95 -9.33 20.95 -15.13
N GLU A 96 -9.03 21.33 -13.88
CA GLU A 96 -8.37 20.49 -12.87
C GLU A 96 -9.03 19.10 -12.67
N LYS A 97 -10.36 19.04 -12.82
CA LYS A 97 -11.13 17.81 -12.73
C LYS A 97 -10.81 16.82 -13.86
N GLU A 98 -10.60 17.32 -15.08
CA GLU A 98 -10.25 16.46 -16.22
C GLU A 98 -8.81 15.97 -16.14
N ILE A 99 -7.90 16.82 -15.66
CA ILE A 99 -6.51 16.43 -15.36
C ILE A 99 -6.50 15.26 -14.37
N LYS A 100 -7.26 15.36 -13.27
CA LYS A 100 -7.40 14.27 -12.29
C LYS A 100 -8.03 13.01 -12.87
N ASN A 101 -9.04 13.12 -13.74
CA ASN A 101 -9.68 11.96 -14.36
C ASN A 101 -8.76 11.23 -15.35
N MET A 102 -7.85 11.95 -16.00
CA MET A 102 -6.85 11.37 -16.90
C MET A 102 -5.78 10.57 -16.15
N SER A 103 -5.33 11.07 -15.00
CA SER A 103 -4.48 10.34 -14.04
C SER A 103 -5.11 9.03 -13.58
N LEU A 104 -6.43 9.04 -13.35
CA LEU A 104 -7.17 7.88 -12.87
C LEU A 104 -7.39 6.79 -13.94
N HIS A 105 -7.34 7.13 -15.23
CA HIS A 105 -7.47 6.18 -16.34
C HIS A 105 -6.25 5.25 -16.48
N ARG A 106 -5.03 5.72 -16.12
CA ARG A 106 -3.81 4.90 -16.16
C ARG A 106 -3.84 3.68 -15.23
N LEU A 107 -4.77 3.64 -14.29
CA LEU A 107 -4.90 2.58 -13.28
C LEU A 107 -5.98 1.55 -13.61
N GLN A 108 -6.80 1.75 -14.66
CA GLN A 108 -7.93 0.89 -14.99
C GLN A 108 -7.61 -0.17 -16.07
N ASP A 109 -6.52 0.01 -16.82
CA ASP A 109 -6.26 -0.78 -18.04
C ASP A 109 -5.27 -1.96 -17.87
N ASN A 110 -4.91 -2.35 -16.65
CA ASN A 110 -4.21 -3.63 -16.41
C ASN A 110 -5.22 -4.72 -16.05
N ALA A 111 -5.58 -5.54 -17.04
CA ALA A 111 -6.43 -6.73 -16.86
C ALA A 111 -5.82 -7.64 -15.78
N GLY A 112 -6.43 -7.66 -14.58
CA GLY A 112 -6.00 -8.46 -13.44
C GLY A 112 -5.70 -7.70 -12.14
N ILE A 113 -5.70 -6.35 -12.16
CA ILE A 113 -5.48 -5.54 -10.95
C ILE A 113 -6.79 -4.92 -10.48
N THR A 114 -7.27 -5.32 -9.30
CA THR A 114 -8.40 -4.67 -8.63
C THR A 114 -7.86 -3.66 -7.62
N ARG A 115 -7.96 -2.37 -7.93
CA ARG A 115 -7.58 -1.31 -6.98
C ARG A 115 -8.75 -0.97 -6.06
N ILE A 116 -8.58 -1.24 -4.77
CA ILE A 116 -9.54 -0.87 -3.72
C ILE A 116 -9.28 0.59 -3.33
N ARG A 117 -10.15 1.53 -3.74
CA ARG A 117 -10.06 2.96 -3.38
C ARG A 117 -10.94 3.23 -2.17
N VAL A 118 -10.30 3.54 -1.05
CA VAL A 118 -10.93 3.69 0.26
C VAL A 118 -10.31 4.88 0.99
N SER A 119 -11.12 5.58 1.78
CA SER A 119 -10.72 6.83 2.46
C SER A 119 -10.43 6.66 3.95
N SER A 120 -10.80 5.52 4.53
CA SER A 120 -10.66 5.23 5.95
C SER A 120 -10.38 3.75 6.20
N LEU A 121 -9.88 3.41 7.39
CA LEU A 121 -9.68 2.03 7.82
C LEU A 121 -11.00 1.23 7.81
N ASP A 122 -12.10 1.86 8.19
CA ASP A 122 -13.43 1.25 8.18
C ASP A 122 -13.88 0.90 6.76
N ASP A 123 -13.62 1.80 5.80
CA ASP A 123 -13.89 1.55 4.38
C ASP A 123 -13.07 0.35 3.88
N VAL A 124 -11.77 0.29 4.23
CA VAL A 124 -10.89 -0.85 3.89
C VAL A 124 -11.48 -2.16 4.42
N CYS A 125 -11.86 -2.20 5.70
CA CYS A 125 -12.41 -3.41 6.32
C CYS A 125 -13.70 -3.86 5.64
N CYS A 126 -14.60 -2.91 5.35
CA CYS A 126 -15.88 -3.21 4.73
C CYS A 126 -15.74 -3.65 3.26
N GLU A 127 -14.82 -3.04 2.49
CA GLU A 127 -14.54 -3.47 1.12
C GLU A 127 -13.88 -4.85 1.08
N LEU A 128 -12.90 -5.10 1.95
CA LEU A 128 -12.26 -6.40 2.04
C LEU A 128 -13.26 -7.48 2.46
N ALA A 129 -14.12 -7.20 3.44
CA ALA A 129 -15.17 -8.12 3.88
C ALA A 129 -16.08 -8.61 2.75
N ARG A 130 -16.30 -7.82 1.69
CA ARG A 130 -17.13 -8.22 0.54
C ARG A 130 -16.56 -9.39 -0.25
N PHE A 131 -15.24 -9.62 -0.22
CA PHE A 131 -14.64 -10.78 -0.89
C PHE A 131 -15.09 -12.11 -0.28
N TRP A 132 -15.52 -12.13 0.97
CA TRP A 132 -16.08 -13.33 1.62
C TRP A 132 -17.54 -13.60 1.25
N GLY A 133 -18.31 -12.57 0.89
CA GLY A 133 -19.76 -12.66 0.68
C GLY A 133 -20.55 -12.83 1.99
N THR A 134 -20.33 -13.94 2.71
CA THR A 134 -20.90 -14.23 4.03
C THR A 134 -19.83 -14.82 4.94
N SER A 135 -19.85 -14.50 6.24
CA SER A 135 -18.96 -15.15 7.21
C SER A 135 -19.64 -15.35 8.55
N ASN A 136 -19.73 -16.62 8.99
CA ASN A 136 -20.31 -16.97 10.29
C ASN A 136 -19.42 -16.56 11.47
N GLN A 137 -18.12 -16.41 11.24
CA GLN A 137 -17.14 -16.02 12.25
C GLN A 137 -16.29 -14.85 11.75
N ILE A 138 -16.02 -13.89 12.63
CA ILE A 138 -15.13 -12.76 12.35
C ILE A 138 -14.06 -12.64 13.42
N VAL A 139 -12.96 -11.98 13.08
CA VAL A 139 -11.94 -11.59 14.05
C VAL A 139 -11.95 -10.07 14.19
N VAL A 140 -11.83 -9.59 15.42
CA VAL A 140 -11.91 -8.16 15.76
C VAL A 140 -10.73 -7.80 16.66
N CYS A 141 -9.99 -6.74 16.35
CA CYS A 141 -8.88 -6.26 17.20
C CYS A 141 -8.80 -4.72 17.26
N GLY A 142 -8.06 -4.18 18.23
CA GLY A 142 -7.88 -2.74 18.36
C GLY A 142 -7.03 -2.17 17.22
N ASN A 143 -7.38 -0.98 16.72
CA ASN A 143 -6.64 -0.29 15.66
C ASN A 143 -5.25 0.19 16.10
N ASP A 144 -5.04 0.36 17.40
CA ASP A 144 -3.80 0.84 18.03
C ASP A 144 -3.03 -0.27 18.77
N ASP A 145 -3.54 -1.51 18.77
CA ASP A 145 -2.92 -2.65 19.43
C ASP A 145 -2.15 -3.52 18.43
N TYR A 146 -0.92 -3.11 18.14
CA TYR A 146 -0.07 -3.83 17.19
C TYR A 146 0.21 -5.29 17.58
N ALA A 147 0.39 -5.55 18.88
CA ALA A 147 0.74 -6.89 19.36
C ALA A 147 -0.41 -7.88 19.14
N ASN A 148 -1.62 -7.48 19.53
CA ASN A 148 -2.82 -8.27 19.31
C ASN A 148 -3.26 -8.25 17.84
N GLY A 149 -3.02 -7.17 17.10
CA GLY A 149 -3.27 -7.07 15.67
C GLY A 149 -2.48 -8.10 14.86
N LEU A 150 -1.20 -8.33 15.21
CA LEU A 150 -0.40 -9.38 14.59
C LEU A 150 -0.99 -10.78 14.83
N ALA A 151 -1.33 -11.10 16.08
CA ALA A 151 -1.94 -12.39 16.42
C ALA A 151 -3.32 -12.56 15.76
N ALA A 152 -4.12 -11.49 15.71
CA ALA A 152 -5.43 -11.45 15.07
C ALA A 152 -5.34 -11.68 13.56
N SER A 153 -4.35 -11.10 12.89
CA SER A 153 -4.14 -11.30 11.45
C SER A 153 -3.86 -12.76 11.10
N ALA A 154 -3.00 -13.43 11.89
CA ALA A 154 -2.70 -14.85 11.71
C ALA A 154 -3.93 -15.73 12.01
N LEU A 155 -4.66 -15.42 13.08
CA LEU A 155 -5.89 -16.12 13.44
C LEU A 155 -6.97 -15.98 12.35
N ALA A 156 -7.20 -14.76 11.86
CA ALA A 156 -8.16 -14.46 10.79
C ALA A 156 -7.82 -15.19 9.50
N GLY A 157 -6.53 -15.17 9.11
CA GLY A 157 -6.04 -15.91 7.95
C GLY A 157 -6.25 -17.43 8.10
N ARG A 158 -6.03 -17.98 9.30
CA ARG A 158 -6.20 -19.42 9.54
C ARG A 158 -7.66 -19.88 9.56
N LEU A 159 -8.56 -18.99 9.97
CA LEU A 159 -10.01 -19.18 9.99
C LEU A 159 -10.68 -18.86 8.65
N GLU A 160 -9.93 -18.29 7.68
CA GLU A 160 -10.48 -17.71 6.46
C GLU A 160 -11.61 -16.73 6.78
N ALA A 161 -11.43 -15.91 7.81
CA ALA A 161 -12.43 -14.99 8.33
C ALA A 161 -12.01 -13.53 8.10
N PRO A 162 -12.96 -12.60 7.89
CA PRO A 162 -12.63 -11.18 7.78
C PRO A 162 -12.17 -10.62 9.13
N LEU A 163 -11.19 -9.72 9.05
CA LEU A 163 -10.62 -8.99 10.19
C LEU A 163 -11.17 -7.56 10.22
N PHE A 164 -11.71 -7.15 11.36
CA PHE A 164 -12.18 -5.79 11.60
C PHE A 164 -11.39 -5.12 12.72
N PHE A 165 -11.28 -3.80 12.63
CA PHE A 165 -10.64 -2.98 13.66
C PHE A 165 -11.67 -2.16 14.44
N PHE A 166 -11.38 -1.89 15.71
CA PHE A 166 -12.13 -0.92 16.52
C PHE A 166 -11.20 0.11 17.13
N ASP A 167 -11.75 1.26 17.46
CA ASP A 167 -11.06 2.30 18.21
C ASP A 167 -11.21 2.05 19.72
N ALA A 168 -10.15 2.17 20.49
CA ALA A 168 -10.18 1.87 21.92
C ALA A 168 -11.20 2.74 22.70
N SER A 169 -11.43 3.97 22.25
CA SER A 169 -12.29 4.95 22.92
C SER A 169 -13.74 4.88 22.45
N SER A 170 -13.96 4.73 21.15
CA SER A 170 -15.28 4.79 20.51
C SER A 170 -15.86 3.43 20.11
N GLY A 171 -15.05 2.37 20.15
CA GLY A 171 -15.44 1.01 19.80
C GLY A 171 -15.61 0.83 18.30
N LEU A 172 -16.57 -0.01 17.90
CA LEU A 172 -16.92 -0.26 16.51
C LEU A 172 -17.77 0.88 15.95
N SER A 173 -17.35 1.43 14.80
CA SER A 173 -18.15 2.42 14.09
C SER A 173 -19.47 1.84 13.58
N LYS A 174 -20.45 2.71 13.32
CA LYS A 174 -21.76 2.30 12.78
C LYS A 174 -21.65 1.63 11.41
N GLN A 175 -20.65 2.01 10.63
CA GLN A 175 -20.36 1.43 9.31
C GLN A 175 -19.91 -0.02 9.46
N ILE A 176 -18.95 -0.30 10.35
CA ILE A 176 -18.49 -1.66 10.63
C ILE A 176 -19.62 -2.52 11.20
N GLN A 177 -20.41 -2.00 12.14
CA GLN A 177 -21.56 -2.74 12.68
C GLN A 177 -22.58 -3.14 11.59
N SER A 178 -22.80 -2.25 10.62
CA SER A 178 -23.70 -2.53 9.48
C SER A 178 -23.09 -3.55 8.52
N CYS A 179 -21.78 -3.47 8.27
CA CYS A 179 -21.05 -4.44 7.47
C CYS A 179 -21.09 -5.85 8.10
N ILE A 180 -20.84 -5.96 9.42
CA ILE A 180 -20.92 -7.23 10.15
C ILE A 180 -22.33 -7.83 10.06
N ARG A 181 -23.39 -7.01 10.18
CA ARG A 181 -24.76 -7.49 9.97
C ARG A 181 -24.98 -8.01 8.55
N SER A 182 -24.44 -7.34 7.54
CA SER A 182 -24.57 -7.78 6.15
C SER A 182 -23.84 -9.10 5.85
N LEU A 183 -22.79 -9.42 6.60
CA LEU A 183 -22.07 -10.69 6.49
C LEU A 183 -22.83 -11.88 7.08
N GLY A 184 -23.89 -11.65 7.88
CA GLY A 184 -24.64 -12.71 8.55
C GLY A 184 -23.87 -13.42 9.66
N THR A 185 -22.96 -12.71 10.32
CA THR A 185 -22.08 -13.28 11.34
C THR A 185 -22.83 -13.68 12.61
N GLY A 186 -22.55 -14.88 13.14
CA GLY A 186 -23.08 -15.36 14.42
C GLY A 186 -22.08 -15.29 15.58
N SER A 187 -20.78 -15.33 15.29
CA SER A 187 -19.70 -15.34 16.29
C SER A 187 -18.55 -14.39 15.95
N ALA A 188 -17.95 -13.78 16.97
CA ALA A 188 -16.77 -12.93 16.85
C ALA A 188 -15.69 -13.34 17.85
N LEU A 189 -14.44 -13.37 17.39
CA LEU A 189 -13.27 -13.50 18.25
C LEU A 189 -12.66 -12.12 18.44
N LEU A 190 -12.75 -11.60 19.65
CA LEU A 190 -12.15 -10.32 20.04
C LEU A 190 -10.74 -10.58 20.53
N VAL A 191 -9.73 -10.22 19.74
CA VAL A 191 -8.32 -10.30 20.16
C VAL A 191 -7.98 -9.01 20.90
N GLY A 192 -7.75 -9.14 22.20
CA GLY A 192 -7.76 -8.07 23.19
C GLY A 192 -9.06 -8.05 24.00
N SER A 193 -9.25 -6.99 24.78
CA SER A 193 -10.42 -6.81 25.64
C SER A 193 -10.98 -5.40 25.50
N ASN A 194 -12.28 -5.28 25.19
CA ASN A 194 -12.97 -3.99 25.19
C ASN A 194 -14.47 -4.21 25.48
N SER A 195 -14.94 -3.73 26.64
CA SER A 195 -16.33 -3.94 27.10
C SER A 195 -17.37 -3.22 26.23
N THR A 196 -17.01 -2.07 25.65
CA THR A 196 -17.86 -1.34 24.70
C THR A 196 -18.09 -2.17 23.44
N VAL A 197 -17.03 -2.77 22.88
CA VAL A 197 -17.11 -3.62 21.68
C VAL A 197 -17.92 -4.88 21.95
N THR A 198 -17.72 -5.55 23.09
CA THR A 198 -18.55 -6.69 23.51
C THR A 198 -20.03 -6.33 23.59
N SER A 199 -20.35 -5.14 24.12
CA SER A 199 -21.74 -4.65 24.21
C SER A 199 -22.31 -4.29 22.82
N GLN A 200 -21.50 -3.72 21.94
CA GLN A 200 -21.91 -3.41 20.56
C GLN A 200 -22.15 -4.69 19.73
N LEU A 201 -21.30 -5.69 19.85
CA LEU A 201 -21.45 -6.98 19.16
C LEU A 201 -22.70 -7.73 19.63
N SER A 202 -22.93 -7.82 20.93
CA SER A 202 -24.16 -8.42 21.47
C SER A 202 -25.41 -7.63 21.06
N GLY A 203 -25.34 -6.30 21.02
CA GLY A 203 -26.42 -5.44 20.54
C GLY A 203 -26.76 -5.62 19.05
N ILE A 204 -25.86 -6.17 18.24
CA ILE A 204 -26.13 -6.54 16.84
C ILE A 204 -26.41 -8.05 16.65
N GLY A 205 -26.50 -8.82 17.73
CA GLY A 205 -26.82 -10.25 17.70
C GLY A 205 -25.62 -11.19 17.53
N VAL A 206 -24.39 -10.70 17.69
CA VAL A 206 -23.16 -11.48 17.52
C VAL A 206 -22.60 -11.89 18.88
N SER A 207 -22.34 -13.18 19.06
CA SER A 207 -21.69 -13.69 20.28
C SER A 207 -20.19 -13.46 20.21
N SER A 208 -19.59 -12.80 21.21
CA SER A 208 -18.15 -12.51 21.23
C SER A 208 -17.38 -13.34 22.25
N THR A 209 -16.22 -13.89 21.87
CA THR A 209 -15.24 -14.50 22.79
C THR A 209 -13.98 -13.63 22.82
N SER A 210 -13.56 -13.20 24.00
CA SER A 210 -12.33 -12.40 24.16
C SER A 210 -11.10 -13.29 24.33
N LEU A 211 -10.02 -12.92 23.65
CA LEU A 211 -8.70 -13.55 23.68
C LEU A 211 -7.70 -12.44 24.02
N ASN A 212 -7.37 -12.30 25.30
CA ASN A 212 -6.71 -11.11 25.84
C ASN A 212 -5.27 -10.91 25.33
N ASP A 213 -4.61 -12.01 24.95
CA ASP A 213 -3.23 -12.01 24.51
C ASP A 213 -2.96 -13.12 23.47
N ALA A 214 -1.75 -13.10 22.91
CA ALA A 214 -1.29 -14.12 21.96
C ALA A 214 -1.32 -15.55 22.55
N LYS A 215 -1.15 -15.73 23.86
CA LYS A 215 -1.18 -17.06 24.50
C LYS A 215 -2.60 -17.62 24.52
N GLU A 216 -3.60 -16.79 24.79
CA GLU A 216 -5.01 -17.16 24.71
C GLU A 216 -5.41 -17.45 23.27
N VAL A 217 -4.95 -16.67 22.29
CA VAL A 217 -5.13 -16.97 20.86
C VAL A 217 -4.58 -18.36 20.51
N LEU A 218 -3.34 -18.65 20.91
CA LEU A 218 -2.70 -19.94 20.66
C LEU A 218 -3.43 -21.11 21.35
N THR A 219 -3.89 -20.88 22.57
CA THR A 219 -4.64 -21.89 23.33
C THR A 219 -5.98 -22.18 22.66
N TRP A 220 -6.69 -21.13 22.23
CA TRP A 220 -7.93 -21.24 21.50
C TRP A 220 -7.74 -21.97 20.16
N MET A 221 -6.71 -21.62 19.39
CA MET A 221 -6.38 -22.29 18.12
C MET A 221 -6.14 -23.79 18.33
N LYS A 222 -5.34 -24.17 19.33
CA LYS A 222 -5.07 -25.57 19.67
C LYS A 222 -6.35 -26.33 20.04
N ASN A 223 -7.20 -25.72 20.88
CA ASN A 223 -8.46 -26.34 21.32
C ASN A 223 -9.46 -26.52 20.17
N ASN A 224 -9.37 -25.69 19.12
CA ASN A 224 -10.22 -25.76 17.93
C ASN A 224 -9.56 -26.53 16.77
N GLY A 225 -8.44 -27.24 17.02
CA GLY A 225 -7.77 -28.08 16.01
C GLY A 225 -7.08 -27.31 14.89
N LEU A 226 -6.80 -26.02 15.09
CA LEU A 226 -6.05 -25.21 14.13
C LEU A 226 -4.54 -25.43 14.35
N PRO A 227 -3.77 -25.79 13.31
CA PRO A 227 -2.34 -25.98 13.45
C PRO A 227 -1.64 -24.64 13.70
N VAL A 228 -0.62 -24.72 14.55
CA VAL A 228 0.21 -23.61 15.01
C VAL A 228 1.64 -23.99 14.69
N ASP A 229 2.08 -23.67 13.48
CA ASP A 229 3.34 -24.17 12.90
C ASP A 229 4.52 -23.19 13.03
N TYR A 230 4.64 -22.44 14.13
CA TYR A 230 5.73 -21.47 14.21
C TYR A 230 6.31 -21.16 15.60
N ILE A 231 7.64 -21.03 15.63
CA ILE A 231 8.45 -20.47 16.71
C ILE A 231 9.07 -19.17 16.16
N ALA A 232 8.54 -18.02 16.57
CA ALA A 232 9.22 -16.73 16.45
C ALA A 232 9.91 -16.42 17.78
N THR A 233 11.23 -16.29 17.78
CA THR A 233 11.93 -15.63 18.88
C THR A 233 12.30 -14.23 18.40
N CYS A 234 11.42 -13.26 18.64
CA CYS A 234 11.77 -11.86 18.45
C CYS A 234 12.36 -11.34 19.76
N ASN A 235 13.57 -10.76 19.71
CA ASN A 235 14.15 -10.10 20.86
C ASN A 235 13.37 -8.80 21.11
N ALA A 236 12.57 -8.74 22.18
CA ALA A 236 11.77 -7.56 22.50
C ALA A 236 12.59 -6.26 22.67
N LYS A 237 13.91 -6.37 22.90
CA LYS A 237 14.84 -5.23 23.00
C LYS A 237 15.27 -4.64 21.65
N ASP A 238 15.02 -5.34 20.54
CA ASP A 238 15.46 -4.90 19.20
C ASP A 238 14.68 -3.68 18.71
N ARG A 239 13.43 -3.53 19.17
CA ARG A 239 12.55 -2.40 18.86
C ARG A 239 13.07 -1.04 19.35
N THR A 240 13.85 -1.02 20.44
CA THR A 240 14.22 0.23 21.12
C THR A 240 15.67 0.65 20.85
N PHE A 241 16.56 -0.31 20.58
CA PHE A 241 18.00 -0.04 20.50
C PHE A 241 18.64 -0.43 19.17
N GLY A 242 17.92 -1.10 18.25
CA GLY A 242 18.40 -1.48 16.92
C GLY A 242 19.60 -2.44 16.89
N TYR A 243 20.19 -2.75 18.05
CA TYR A 243 21.29 -3.67 18.26
C TYR A 243 21.22 -4.20 19.70
N ALA A 244 20.43 -5.26 19.91
CA ALA A 244 20.53 -6.05 21.14
C ALA A 244 21.38 -7.30 20.84
N PRO A 245 22.56 -7.47 21.45
CA PRO A 245 23.37 -8.67 21.22
C PRO A 245 22.55 -9.91 21.60
N LYS A 246 22.59 -10.92 20.73
CA LYS A 246 21.97 -12.21 21.00
C LYS A 246 22.58 -12.75 22.30
N SER A 247 21.72 -13.19 23.23
CA SER A 247 22.18 -13.92 24.41
C SER A 247 23.05 -15.07 23.94
N SER A 248 24.30 -15.09 24.39
CA SER A 248 25.11 -16.32 24.45
C SER A 248 24.38 -17.40 25.23
#